data_AF-X1UKC5-F1
#
_entry.id   AF-X1UKC5-F1
#
_cell.length_a   1.000
_cell.length_b   1.000
_cell.length_c   1.000
_cell.angle_alpha   90.00
_cell.angle_beta   90.00
_cell.angle_gamma   90.00
#
_symmetry.space_group_name_H-M   'P 1'
#
loop_
_entity.id
_entity.type
_entity.pdbx_description
1 polymer ?
#
loop_
_entity_poly.entity_id
_entity_poly.type
_entity_poly.pdbx_seq_one_letter_code
_entity_poly.pdbx_strand_id
1 'polypeptide(L)'
;GAIVIILIGENPIFVYKTLFSYAIGNRDGWGNVLFRATPLIFTGLAVAFAFRCGLFNIGGEGQVYIGSFLATWVGFTFTNLPAFILIPLCILTAAAGGALWAAVPGILKAKMGVHEVIITIMMNWIAASLTFFLVLKFKEPATEAMKAIGVKQMIPHTSEIAEAARLPRLYPILQFFNIDFPSHNQVNVSFFIAIGVAILVYYILWKTNLGYEIRAVGYSSLAAEYGGISVAKNIILAMMISGAFAGLVGTNEVMGYKYRWRP
;
A
#
# COMPACT_ATOMS: atom_id res chain seq x y z
N GLY A 1 9.93 -26.58 -8.73
CA GLY A 1 9.39 -26.88 -7.39
C GLY A 1 9.65 -28.33 -7.04
N ALA A 2 8.77 -29.24 -7.45
CA ALA A 2 8.84 -30.67 -7.14
C ALA A 2 10.21 -31.32 -7.38
N ILE A 3 10.84 -31.07 -8.54
CA ILE A 3 12.16 -31.63 -8.88
C ILE A 3 13.24 -31.24 -7.86
N VAL A 4 13.22 -29.99 -7.39
CA VAL A 4 14.19 -29.50 -6.39
C VAL A 4 13.97 -30.17 -5.04
N ILE A 5 12.71 -30.42 -4.66
CA ILE A 5 12.36 -31.10 -3.41
C ILE A 5 12.87 -32.56 -3.44
N ILE A 6 12.72 -33.24 -4.58
CA ILE A 6 13.25 -34.60 -4.77
C ILE A 6 14.78 -34.59 -4.66
N LEU A 7 15.46 -33.61 -5.27
CA LEU A 7 16.93 -33.49 -5.21
C LEU A 7 17.46 -33.22 -3.80
N ILE A 8 16.66 -32.61 -2.92
CA ILE A 8 16.98 -32.39 -1.50
C ILE A 8 16.71 -33.66 -0.66
N GLY A 9 16.08 -34.69 -1.24
CA GLY A 9 15.76 -35.95 -0.57
C GLY A 9 14.41 -35.96 0.15
N GLU A 10 13.58 -34.93 -0.08
CA GLU A 10 12.28 -34.77 0.56
C GLU A 10 11.13 -35.25 -0.33
N ASN A 11 10.00 -35.64 0.27
CA ASN A 11 8.82 -36.09 -0.48
C ASN A 11 7.99 -34.88 -0.98
N PRO A 12 7.85 -34.67 -2.31
CA PRO A 12 7.13 -33.51 -2.84
C PRO A 12 5.66 -33.48 -2.47
N ILE A 13 4.99 -34.64 -2.44
CA ILE A 13 3.56 -34.75 -2.13
C ILE A 13 3.33 -34.31 -0.68
N PHE A 14 4.19 -34.75 0.23
CA PHE A 14 4.13 -34.34 1.63
C PHE A 14 4.35 -32.83 1.79
N VAL A 15 5.38 -32.27 1.14
CA VAL A 15 5.68 -30.84 1.19
C VAL A 15 4.53 -30.00 0.64
N TYR A 16 3.98 -30.35 -0.53
CA TYR A 16 2.83 -29.62 -1.10
C TYR A 16 1.59 -29.76 -0.23
N LYS A 17 1.27 -30.96 0.26
CA LYS A 17 0.12 -31.17 1.17
C LYS A 17 0.25 -30.29 2.42
N THR A 18 1.44 -30.24 2.99
CA THR A 18 1.76 -29.41 4.17
C THR A 18 1.59 -27.93 3.86
N LEU A 19 2.12 -27.47 2.73
CA LEU A 19 1.99 -26.08 2.28
C LEU A 19 0.52 -25.66 2.15
N PHE A 20 -0.32 -26.47 1.48
CA PHE A 20 -1.74 -26.18 1.34
C PHE A 20 -2.50 -26.30 2.67
N SER A 21 -2.18 -27.27 3.53
CA SER A 21 -2.83 -27.40 4.83
C SER A 21 -2.51 -26.25 5.78
N TYR A 22 -1.29 -25.71 5.76
CA TYR A 22 -0.93 -24.54 6.57
C TYR A 22 -1.49 -23.22 6.02
N ALA A 23 -1.71 -23.12 4.70
CA ALA A 23 -2.25 -21.91 4.09
C ALA A 23 -3.79 -21.87 4.11
N ILE A 24 -4.46 -22.99 3.86
CA ILE A 24 -5.91 -23.08 3.62
C ILE A 24 -6.60 -24.06 4.59
N GLY A 25 -5.85 -24.94 5.25
CA GLY A 25 -6.41 -25.97 6.12
C GLY A 25 -6.83 -25.48 7.52
N ASN A 26 -6.36 -24.32 7.97
CA ASN A 26 -6.72 -23.76 9.28
C ASN A 26 -7.12 -22.27 9.18
N ARG A 27 -7.91 -21.81 10.15
CA ARG A 27 -8.40 -20.41 10.20
C ARG A 27 -7.25 -19.39 10.28
N ASP A 28 -6.14 -19.77 10.92
CA ASP A 28 -4.96 -18.92 11.04
C ASP A 28 -4.23 -18.70 9.71
N GLY A 29 -4.05 -19.79 8.95
CA GLY A 29 -3.49 -19.78 7.61
C GLY A 29 -4.30 -18.89 6.68
N TRP A 30 -5.62 -19.06 6.69
CA TRP A 30 -6.54 -18.20 5.93
C TRP A 30 -6.35 -16.73 6.28
N GLY A 31 -6.31 -16.36 7.58
CA GLY A 31 -6.08 -14.98 7.98
C GLY A 31 -4.73 -14.43 7.49
N ASN A 32 -3.66 -15.23 7.55
CA ASN A 32 -2.35 -14.84 7.04
C ASN A 32 -2.33 -14.67 5.51
N VAL A 33 -3.05 -15.53 4.78
CA VAL A 33 -3.22 -15.40 3.32
C VAL A 33 -3.94 -14.10 3.00
N LEU A 34 -5.04 -13.78 3.70
CA LEU A 34 -5.78 -12.53 3.49
C LEU A 34 -4.93 -11.29 3.84
N PHE A 35 -4.21 -11.33 4.96
CA PHE A 35 -3.32 -10.24 5.37
C PHE A 35 -2.24 -9.97 4.32
N ARG A 36 -1.63 -11.01 3.76
CA ARG A 36 -0.62 -10.87 2.68
C ARG A 36 -1.22 -10.53 1.33
N ALA A 37 -2.47 -10.91 1.07
CA ALA A 37 -3.18 -10.57 -0.15
C ALA A 37 -3.53 -9.07 -0.22
N THR A 38 -3.86 -8.43 0.91
CA THR A 38 -4.23 -7.01 0.96
C THR A 38 -3.23 -6.07 0.25
N PRO A 39 -1.92 -6.04 0.59
CA PRO A 39 -0.96 -5.17 -0.10
C PRO A 39 -0.78 -5.55 -1.57
N LEU A 40 -0.93 -6.83 -1.93
CA LEU A 40 -0.87 -7.30 -3.31
C LEU A 40 -2.08 -6.83 -4.14
N ILE A 41 -3.27 -6.75 -3.54
CA ILE A 41 -4.46 -6.20 -4.19
C ILE A 41 -4.23 -4.72 -4.47
N PHE A 42 -3.81 -3.93 -3.47
CA PHE A 42 -3.56 -2.51 -3.66
C PHE A 42 -2.49 -2.22 -4.71
N THR A 43 -1.35 -2.91 -4.66
CA THR A 43 -0.28 -2.74 -5.65
C THR A 43 -0.68 -3.25 -7.03
N GLY A 44 -1.40 -4.37 -7.12
CA GLY A 44 -1.97 -4.88 -8.37
C GLY A 44 -2.95 -3.89 -9.01
N LEU A 45 -3.83 -3.27 -8.21
CA LEU A 45 -4.74 -2.21 -8.67
C LEU A 45 -3.98 -0.96 -9.14
N ALA A 46 -2.93 -0.55 -8.42
CA ALA A 46 -2.07 0.57 -8.83
C ALA A 46 -1.49 0.33 -10.22
N VAL A 47 -0.91 -0.85 -10.46
CA VAL A 47 -0.31 -1.21 -11.74
C VAL A 47 -1.38 -1.33 -12.83
N ALA A 48 -2.47 -2.05 -12.55
CA ALA A 48 -3.57 -2.25 -13.50
C ALA A 48 -4.19 -0.92 -13.96
N PHE A 49 -4.36 0.05 -13.05
CA PHE A 49 -4.93 1.35 -13.38
C PHE A 49 -4.00 2.16 -14.29
N ALA A 50 -2.70 2.21 -13.99
CA ALA A 50 -1.71 2.90 -14.84
C ALA A 50 -1.63 2.28 -16.24
N PHE A 51 -1.69 0.95 -16.33
CA PHE A 51 -1.66 0.23 -17.61
C PHE A 51 -2.85 0.57 -18.50
N ARG A 52 -4.02 0.91 -17.93
CA ARG A 52 -5.17 1.36 -18.72
C ARG A 52 -4.91 2.67 -19.48
N CYS A 53 -3.93 3.47 -19.04
CA CYS A 53 -3.46 4.68 -19.72
C CYS A 53 -2.20 4.45 -20.57
N GLY A 54 -1.75 3.20 -20.74
CA GLY A 54 -0.51 2.86 -21.44
C GLY A 54 0.77 3.18 -20.68
N LEU A 55 0.69 3.45 -19.36
CA LEU A 55 1.83 3.84 -18.53
C LEU A 55 2.36 2.66 -17.72
N PHE A 56 3.68 2.50 -17.65
CA PHE A 56 4.31 1.47 -16.82
C PHE A 56 4.87 2.04 -15.51
N ASN A 57 4.03 2.10 -14.47
CA ASN A 57 4.40 2.65 -13.15
C ASN A 57 5.17 1.61 -12.29
N ILE A 58 6.50 1.66 -12.31
CA ILE A 58 7.37 0.87 -11.40
C ILE A 58 7.58 1.58 -10.05
N GLY A 59 7.07 2.81 -9.91
CA GLY A 59 7.26 3.68 -8.75
C GLY A 59 6.40 3.34 -7.54
N GLY A 60 5.69 2.19 -7.59
CA GLY A 60 4.77 1.78 -6.54
C GLY A 60 5.44 1.69 -5.18
N GLU A 61 6.67 1.22 -5.10
CA GLU A 61 7.44 1.12 -3.85
C GLU A 61 7.64 2.49 -3.18
N GLY A 62 8.07 3.51 -3.94
CA GLY A 62 8.24 4.85 -3.40
C GLY A 62 6.90 5.50 -3.00
N GLN A 63 5.84 5.23 -3.76
CA GLN A 63 4.48 5.68 -3.43
C GLN A 63 3.96 5.04 -2.13
N VAL A 64 4.26 3.76 -1.92
CA VAL A 64 3.99 3.04 -0.66
C VAL A 64 4.77 3.68 0.50
N TYR A 65 6.06 3.99 0.33
CA TYR A 65 6.87 4.58 1.39
C TYR A 65 6.33 5.93 1.85
N ILE A 66 6.05 6.83 0.90
CA ILE A 66 5.53 8.16 1.21
C ILE A 66 4.12 8.09 1.79
N GLY A 67 3.23 7.28 1.21
CA GLY A 67 1.87 7.09 1.72
C GLY A 67 1.86 6.51 3.13
N SER A 68 2.66 5.47 3.37
CA SER A 68 2.76 4.83 4.69
C SER A 68 3.33 5.76 5.74
N PHE A 69 4.37 6.54 5.40
CA PHE A 69 4.92 7.53 6.31
C PHE A 69 3.88 8.61 6.66
N LEU A 70 3.14 9.15 5.68
CA LEU A 70 2.14 10.19 5.93
C LEU A 70 0.95 9.70 6.76
N ALA A 71 0.50 8.46 6.54
CA ALA A 71 -0.51 7.82 7.38
C ALA A 71 -0.03 7.75 8.85
N THR A 72 1.24 7.35 9.04
CA THR A 72 1.89 7.25 10.35
C THR A 72 2.02 8.62 11.00
N TRP A 73 2.48 9.62 10.25
CA TRP A 73 2.69 10.98 10.71
C TRP A 73 1.39 11.59 11.27
N VAL A 74 0.28 11.43 10.56
CA VAL A 74 -1.04 11.85 11.04
C VAL A 74 -1.45 11.05 12.28
N GLY A 75 -1.21 9.74 12.26
CA GLY A 75 -1.58 8.84 13.35
C GLY A 75 -0.87 9.12 14.68
N PHE A 76 0.38 9.60 14.68
CA PHE A 76 1.07 10.00 15.91
C PHE A 76 0.96 11.50 16.22
N THR A 77 0.63 12.34 15.24
CA THR A 77 0.48 13.80 15.46
C THR A 77 -0.86 14.15 16.08
N PHE A 78 -1.95 13.50 15.62
CA PHE A 78 -3.31 13.77 16.09
C PHE A 78 -3.80 12.68 17.04
N THR A 79 -3.37 12.73 18.30
CA THR A 79 -3.72 11.72 19.31
C THR A 79 -5.09 11.94 19.97
N ASN A 80 -5.61 13.17 19.94
CA ASN A 80 -6.85 13.55 20.65
C ASN A 80 -8.12 13.39 19.80
N LEU A 81 -8.02 12.91 18.56
CA LEU A 81 -9.18 12.73 17.68
C LEU A 81 -9.84 11.35 17.93
N PRO A 82 -11.18 11.26 17.85
CA PRO A 82 -11.87 9.98 17.94
C PRO A 82 -11.52 9.09 16.73
N ALA A 83 -11.52 7.77 16.94
CA ALA A 83 -11.12 6.78 15.94
C ALA A 83 -11.89 6.90 14.62
N PHE A 84 -13.19 7.24 14.69
CA PHE A 84 -14.04 7.43 13.50
C PHE A 84 -13.56 8.57 12.57
N ILE A 85 -12.83 9.56 13.10
CA ILE A 85 -12.26 10.66 12.30
C ILE A 85 -10.81 10.34 11.93
N LEU A 86 -10.04 9.86 12.90
CA LEU A 86 -8.60 9.65 12.73
C LEU A 86 -8.28 8.54 11.72
N ILE A 87 -9.05 7.45 11.70
CA ILE A 87 -8.86 6.35 10.75
C ILE A 87 -9.07 6.82 9.30
N PRO A 88 -10.22 7.42 8.91
CA PRO A 88 -10.39 7.98 7.57
C PRO A 88 -9.32 9.02 7.22
N LEU A 89 -8.92 9.87 8.17
CA LEU A 89 -7.89 10.87 7.94
C LEU A 89 -6.55 10.22 7.56
N CYS A 90 -6.10 9.21 8.31
CA CYS A 90 -4.88 8.44 7.99
C CYS A 90 -4.96 7.73 6.63
N ILE A 91 -6.12 7.17 6.27
CA ILE A 91 -6.33 6.50 4.98
C ILE A 91 -6.25 7.52 3.83
N LEU A 92 -6.92 8.66 3.98
CA LEU A 92 -6.93 9.72 2.98
C LEU A 92 -5.54 10.35 2.80
N THR A 93 -4.77 10.53 3.88
CA THR A 93 -3.40 11.06 3.79
C THR A 93 -2.44 10.03 3.20
N ALA A 94 -2.65 8.74 3.44
CA ALA A 94 -1.90 7.67 2.75
C ALA A 94 -2.11 7.71 1.23
N ALA A 95 -3.38 7.77 0.81
CA ALA A 95 -3.76 7.86 -0.60
C ALA A 95 -3.25 9.17 -1.23
N ALA A 96 -3.44 10.31 -0.56
CA ALA A 96 -2.96 11.60 -1.04
C ALA A 96 -1.44 11.63 -1.16
N GLY A 97 -0.73 11.06 -0.19
CA GLY A 97 0.73 10.94 -0.19
C GLY A 97 1.26 10.19 -1.42
N GLY A 98 0.73 8.99 -1.66
CA GLY A 98 1.07 8.21 -2.83
C GLY A 98 0.69 8.91 -4.15
N ALA A 99 -0.48 9.55 -4.19
CA ALA A 99 -0.96 10.29 -5.36
C ALA A 99 -0.07 11.48 -5.71
N LEU A 100 0.29 12.29 -4.72
CA LEU A 100 1.16 13.45 -4.88
C LEU A 100 2.57 13.01 -5.30
N TRP A 101 3.07 11.90 -4.74
CA TRP A 101 4.37 11.34 -5.14
C TRP A 101 4.37 10.86 -6.59
N ALA A 102 3.29 10.21 -7.03
CA ALA A 102 3.12 9.76 -8.40
C ALA A 102 2.79 10.89 -9.40
N ALA A 103 2.27 12.02 -8.92
CA ALA A 103 2.02 13.19 -9.75
C ALA A 103 3.30 13.71 -10.40
N VAL A 104 4.43 13.68 -9.67
CA VAL A 104 5.73 14.16 -10.16
C VAL A 104 6.17 13.43 -11.45
N PRO A 105 6.34 12.09 -11.47
CA PRO A 105 6.67 11.39 -12.70
C PRO A 105 5.56 11.49 -13.75
N GLY A 106 4.29 11.58 -13.34
CA GLY A 106 3.17 11.79 -14.26
C GLY A 106 3.24 13.12 -15.01
N ILE A 107 3.57 14.22 -14.32
CA ILE A 107 3.73 15.55 -14.92
C ILE A 107 4.94 15.56 -15.87
N LEU A 108 6.05 14.95 -15.46
CA LEU A 108 7.28 14.91 -16.24
C LEU A 108 7.11 14.05 -17.51
N LYS A 109 6.39 12.93 -17.42
CA LYS A 109 5.98 12.15 -18.59
C LYS A 109 5.05 12.96 -19.50
N ALA A 110 3.99 13.56 -18.95
CA ALA A 110 2.94 14.23 -19.71
C ALA A 110 3.41 15.51 -20.42
N LYS A 111 4.31 16.29 -19.78
CA LYS A 111 4.72 17.61 -20.28
C LYS A 111 6.10 17.61 -20.92
N MET A 112 7.00 16.73 -20.47
CA MET A 112 8.41 16.73 -20.90
C MET A 112 8.80 15.46 -21.66
N GLY A 113 7.87 14.51 -21.84
CA GLY A 113 8.14 13.26 -22.57
C GLY A 113 9.14 12.34 -21.87
N VAL A 114 9.44 12.58 -20.59
CA VAL A 114 10.39 11.76 -19.83
C VAL A 114 9.85 10.34 -19.70
N HIS A 115 10.70 9.34 -19.91
CA HIS A 115 10.30 7.94 -19.80
C HIS A 115 9.90 7.60 -18.35
N GLU A 116 8.63 7.25 -18.17
CA GLU A 116 7.98 7.01 -16.88
C GLU A 116 8.68 5.92 -16.06
N VAL A 117 9.18 4.87 -16.72
CA VAL A 117 9.90 3.78 -16.04
C VAL A 117 11.16 4.28 -15.33
N ILE A 118 12.00 5.06 -16.01
CA ILE A 118 13.27 5.52 -15.45
C ILE A 118 13.00 6.45 -14.26
N ILE A 119 12.12 7.43 -14.46
CA ILE A 119 11.85 8.40 -13.41
C ILE A 119 11.15 7.79 -12.20
N THR A 120 10.24 6.84 -12.41
CA THR A 120 9.56 6.17 -11.30
C THR A 120 10.51 5.30 -10.48
N ILE A 121 11.47 4.63 -11.11
CA ILE A 121 12.54 3.90 -10.41
C ILE A 121 13.42 4.87 -9.60
N MET A 122 13.84 6.00 -10.20
CA MET A 122 14.65 7.01 -9.48
C MET A 122 13.90 7.59 -8.28
N MET A 123 12.59 7.82 -8.43
CA MET A 123 11.73 8.32 -7.36
C MET A 123 11.55 7.33 -6.21
N ASN A 124 11.72 6.02 -6.42
CA ASN A 124 11.71 5.04 -5.32
C ASN A 124 12.89 5.26 -4.37
N TRP A 125 14.09 5.46 -4.89
CA TRP A 125 15.29 5.72 -4.08
C TRP A 125 15.20 7.05 -3.32
N ILE A 126 14.65 8.08 -3.98
CA ILE A 126 14.40 9.37 -3.32
C ILE A 126 13.38 9.20 -2.19
N ALA A 127 12.30 8.44 -2.42
CA ALA A 127 11.30 8.18 -1.39
C ALA A 127 11.89 7.41 -0.19
N ALA A 128 12.68 6.37 -0.45
CA ALA A 128 13.37 5.60 0.60
C ALA A 128 14.27 6.51 1.44
N SER A 129 15.09 7.33 0.77
CA SER A 129 16.03 8.24 1.45
C SER A 129 15.31 9.33 2.24
N LEU A 130 14.25 9.90 1.67
CA LEU A 130 13.44 10.94 2.30
C LEU A 130 12.70 10.39 3.53
N THR A 131 12.03 9.25 3.40
CA THR A 131 11.32 8.64 4.53
C THR A 131 12.28 8.19 5.62
N PHE A 132 13.46 7.71 5.27
CA PHE A 132 14.53 7.43 6.24
C PHE A 132 14.97 8.69 7.00
N PHE A 133 15.22 9.80 6.30
CA PHE A 133 15.53 11.09 6.93
C PHE A 133 14.39 11.56 7.86
N LEU A 134 13.14 11.43 7.43
CA LEU A 134 11.98 11.82 8.23
C LEU A 134 11.81 10.94 9.48
N VAL A 135 12.10 9.65 9.40
CA VAL A 135 12.11 8.74 10.56
C VAL A 135 13.16 9.16 11.58
N LEU A 136 14.34 9.60 11.13
CA LEU A 136 15.37 10.13 12.05
C LEU A 136 14.93 11.42 12.73
N LYS A 137 14.16 12.26 12.04
CA LYS A 137 13.62 13.52 12.58
C LYS A 137 12.48 13.29 13.59
N PHE A 138 11.59 12.34 13.30
CA PHE A 138 10.41 12.00 14.13
C PHE A 138 10.61 10.72 14.93
N LYS A 139 11.88 10.42 15.27
CA LYS A 139 12.26 9.21 16.00
C LYS A 139 11.66 9.22 17.40
N GLU A 140 11.14 8.08 17.84
CA GLU A 140 10.71 7.93 19.22
C GLU A 140 11.91 8.17 20.17
N PRO A 141 11.79 9.03 21.20
CA PRO A 141 12.89 9.29 22.11
C PRO A 141 13.32 7.97 22.78
N ALA A 142 14.62 7.72 22.83
CA ALA A 142 15.14 6.51 23.48
C ALA A 142 14.63 6.43 24.92
N THR A 143 14.01 5.29 25.27
CA THR A 143 13.53 4.99 26.62
C THR A 143 14.65 5.20 27.64
N GLU A 144 14.33 5.64 28.85
CA GLU A 144 15.32 5.85 29.92
C GLU A 144 16.20 4.61 30.16
N ALA A 145 15.62 3.41 30.04
CA ALA A 145 16.35 2.15 30.07
C ALA A 145 17.40 2.00 28.95
N MET A 146 17.12 2.44 27.72
CA MET A 146 18.10 2.39 26.62
C MET A 146 19.20 3.45 26.78
N LYS A 147 18.85 4.63 27.32
CA LYS A 147 19.82 5.68 27.66
C LYS A 147 20.76 5.23 28.78
N ALA A 148 20.27 4.51 29.78
CA ALA A 148 21.05 3.98 30.90
C ALA A 148 22.10 2.94 30.46
N ILE A 149 21.86 2.20 29.37
CA ILE A 149 22.76 1.16 28.85
C ILE A 149 23.66 1.71 27.72
N GLY A 150 23.59 3.02 27.40
CA GLY A 150 24.39 3.64 26.33
C GLY A 150 24.03 3.18 24.91
N VAL A 151 22.95 2.41 24.74
CA VAL A 151 22.51 1.90 23.44
C VAL A 151 21.69 2.97 22.74
N LYS A 152 22.28 3.63 21.73
CA LYS A 152 21.50 4.42 20.77
C LYS A 152 20.56 3.44 20.06
N GLN A 153 19.24 3.74 20.03
CA GLN A 153 18.21 2.93 19.35
C GLN A 153 18.75 2.35 18.03
N MET A 154 18.97 1.03 18.01
CA MET A 154 19.70 0.30 16.96
C MET A 154 18.92 0.24 15.64
N ILE A 155 17.61 0.51 15.69
CA ILE A 155 16.72 0.52 14.54
C ILE A 155 15.86 1.80 14.59
N PRO A 156 16.09 2.76 13.68
CA PRO A 156 15.26 3.95 13.57
C PRO A 156 13.81 3.59 13.22
N HIS A 157 12.87 4.06 14.04
CA HIS A 157 11.43 3.99 13.78
C HIS A 157 10.75 5.25 14.32
N THR A 158 9.61 5.59 13.75
CA THR A 158 8.77 6.69 14.28
C THR A 158 8.15 6.30 15.61
N SER A 159 7.66 7.27 16.36
CA SER A 159 6.73 7.03 17.46
C SER A 159 5.55 6.17 17.01
N GLU A 160 4.99 5.39 17.93
CA GLU A 160 3.77 4.63 17.68
C GLU A 160 2.58 5.57 17.40
N ILE A 161 1.69 5.14 16.51
CA ILE A 161 0.44 5.84 16.24
C ILE A 161 -0.51 5.72 17.44
N ALA A 162 -1.38 6.72 17.63
CA ALA A 162 -2.40 6.70 18.66
C ALA A 162 -3.28 5.45 18.55
N GLU A 163 -3.81 4.96 19.68
CA GLU A 163 -4.67 3.78 19.68
C GLU A 163 -5.92 3.98 18.81
N ALA A 164 -6.45 5.21 18.78
CA ALA A 164 -7.56 5.60 17.91
C ALA A 164 -7.23 5.53 16.41
N ALA A 165 -5.96 5.56 16.01
CA ALA A 165 -5.52 5.41 14.61
C ALA A 165 -5.28 3.96 14.20
N ARG A 166 -5.32 3.00 15.14
CA ARG A 166 -5.09 1.58 14.87
C ARG A 166 -6.32 0.99 14.19
N LEU A 167 -6.13 0.36 13.03
CA LEU A 167 -7.20 -0.35 12.35
C LEU A 167 -7.60 -1.58 13.17
N PRO A 168 -8.91 -1.82 13.39
CA PRO A 168 -9.36 -3.01 14.07
C PRO A 168 -8.90 -4.28 13.34
N ARG A 169 -8.41 -5.26 14.12
CA ARG A 169 -8.17 -6.62 13.61
C ARG A 169 -9.50 -7.33 13.39
N LEU A 170 -9.51 -8.41 12.61
CA LEU A 170 -10.77 -9.16 12.40
C LEU A 170 -11.17 -10.00 13.62
N TYR A 171 -10.22 -10.38 14.48
CA TYR A 171 -10.49 -11.21 15.65
C TYR A 171 -11.61 -10.64 16.56
N PRO A 172 -11.56 -9.39 17.06
CA PRO A 172 -12.62 -8.84 17.90
C PRO A 172 -13.99 -8.78 17.20
N ILE A 173 -13.99 -8.54 15.88
CA ILE A 173 -15.20 -8.44 15.08
C ILE A 173 -15.84 -9.83 14.92
N LEU A 174 -15.04 -10.85 14.63
CA LEU A 174 -15.53 -12.22 14.44
C LEU A 174 -16.00 -12.84 15.77
N GLN A 175 -15.36 -12.51 16.88
CA GLN A 175 -15.82 -12.92 18.21
C GLN A 175 -17.18 -12.34 18.57
N PHE A 176 -17.47 -11.10 18.17
CA PHE A 176 -18.81 -10.52 18.34
C PHE A 176 -19.91 -11.36 17.65
N PHE A 177 -19.57 -12.06 16.56
CA PHE A 177 -20.46 -12.99 15.85
C PHE A 177 -20.35 -14.45 16.31
N ASN A 178 -19.68 -14.74 17.43
CA ASN A 178 -19.42 -16.10 17.93
C ASN A 178 -18.63 -17.01 16.95
N ILE A 179 -17.79 -16.42 16.10
CA ILE A 179 -16.90 -17.15 15.20
C ILE A 179 -15.53 -17.27 15.86
N ASP A 180 -15.13 -18.49 16.19
CA ASP A 180 -13.83 -18.76 16.80
C ASP A 180 -12.68 -18.48 15.80
N PHE A 181 -11.82 -17.53 16.13
CA PHE A 181 -10.72 -17.07 15.30
C PHE A 181 -9.47 -16.81 16.16
N PRO A 182 -8.24 -17.04 15.66
CA PRO A 182 -7.04 -16.83 16.47
C PRO A 182 -6.78 -15.35 16.78
N SER A 183 -6.45 -15.06 18.05
CA SER A 183 -6.21 -13.68 18.54
C SER A 183 -4.89 -13.07 18.04
N HIS A 184 -3.90 -13.91 17.73
CA HIS A 184 -2.60 -13.49 17.21
C HIS A 184 -2.60 -13.17 15.72
N ASN A 185 -3.70 -13.45 15.02
CA ASN A 185 -3.78 -13.23 13.59
C ASN A 185 -3.71 -11.73 13.24
N GLN A 186 -3.00 -11.41 12.17
CA GLN A 186 -2.67 -10.03 11.78
C GLN A 186 -3.70 -9.44 10.80
N VAL A 187 -4.63 -10.26 10.31
CA VAL A 187 -5.68 -9.79 9.40
C VAL A 187 -6.53 -8.71 10.05
N ASN A 188 -6.79 -7.66 9.28
CA ASN A 188 -7.47 -6.47 9.75
C ASN A 188 -8.43 -5.94 8.68
N VAL A 189 -9.18 -4.90 9.03
CA VAL A 189 -10.24 -4.32 8.19
C VAL A 189 -9.73 -3.80 6.84
N SER A 190 -8.42 -3.57 6.67
CA SER A 190 -7.84 -3.13 5.39
C SER A 190 -8.10 -4.09 4.23
N PHE A 191 -8.31 -5.38 4.48
CA PHE A 191 -8.72 -6.32 3.42
C PHE A 191 -10.06 -5.95 2.80
N PHE A 192 -11.05 -5.56 3.61
CA PHE A 192 -12.35 -5.11 3.12
C PHE A 192 -12.23 -3.77 2.40
N ILE A 193 -11.36 -2.88 2.89
CA ILE A 193 -11.03 -1.63 2.19
C ILE A 193 -10.43 -1.95 0.81
N ALA A 194 -9.52 -2.92 0.70
CA ALA A 194 -8.92 -3.32 -0.57
C ALA A 194 -9.97 -3.86 -1.56
N ILE A 195 -10.93 -4.66 -1.10
CA ILE A 195 -12.06 -5.10 -1.94
C ILE A 195 -12.90 -3.91 -2.37
N GLY A 196 -13.25 -3.00 -1.44
CA GLY A 196 -14.00 -1.79 -1.76
C GLY A 196 -13.30 -0.93 -2.81
N VAL A 197 -11.98 -0.78 -2.69
CA VAL A 197 -11.15 -0.06 -3.67
C VAL A 197 -11.09 -0.80 -5.01
N ALA A 198 -11.04 -2.13 -5.03
CA ALA A 198 -11.11 -2.90 -6.27
C ALA A 198 -12.44 -2.68 -7.02
N ILE A 199 -13.56 -2.67 -6.29
CA ILE A 199 -14.88 -2.36 -6.85
C ILE A 199 -14.92 -0.91 -7.35
N LEU A 200 -14.35 0.03 -6.58
CA LEU A 200 -14.25 1.43 -6.97
C LEU A 200 -13.44 1.59 -8.26
N VAL A 201 -12.30 0.90 -8.40
CA VAL A 201 -11.48 0.90 -9.62
C VAL A 201 -12.27 0.38 -10.81
N TYR A 202 -12.98 -0.74 -10.65
CA TYR A 202 -13.86 -1.26 -11.70
C TYR A 202 -14.90 -0.22 -12.12
N TYR A 203 -15.57 0.40 -11.15
CA TYR A 203 -16.57 1.43 -11.41
C TYR A 203 -15.97 2.64 -12.14
N ILE A 204 -14.84 3.16 -11.67
CA ILE A 204 -14.16 4.29 -12.31
C ILE A 204 -13.80 3.95 -13.76
N LEU A 205 -13.16 2.82 -14.01
CA LEU A 205 -12.68 2.47 -15.35
C LEU A 205 -13.81 2.20 -16.36
N TRP A 206 -14.89 1.57 -15.92
CA TRP A 206 -15.93 1.06 -16.82
C TRP A 206 -17.24 1.86 -16.82
N LYS A 207 -17.50 2.65 -15.78
CA LYS A 207 -18.77 3.36 -15.59
C LYS A 207 -18.64 4.89 -15.54
N THR A 208 -17.43 5.45 -15.69
CA THR A 208 -17.23 6.91 -15.65
C THR A 208 -16.55 7.45 -16.92
N ASN A 209 -16.74 8.75 -17.18
CA ASN A 209 -16.09 9.47 -18.29
C ASN A 209 -14.56 9.47 -18.13
N LEU A 210 -14.05 9.63 -16.91
CA LEU A 210 -12.62 9.58 -16.61
C LEU A 210 -12.03 8.22 -17.01
N GLY A 211 -12.73 7.12 -16.71
CA GLY A 211 -12.31 5.79 -17.13
C GLY A 211 -12.34 5.59 -18.64
N TYR A 212 -13.29 6.20 -19.35
CA TYR A 212 -13.32 6.19 -20.81
C TYR A 212 -12.12 6.95 -21.40
N GLU A 213 -11.84 8.18 -20.92
CA GLU A 213 -10.73 8.99 -21.39
C GLU A 213 -9.37 8.33 -21.16
N ILE A 214 -9.12 7.79 -19.95
CA ILE A 214 -7.88 7.07 -19.61
C ILE A 214 -7.68 5.90 -20.57
N ARG A 215 -8.73 5.11 -20.81
CA ARG A 215 -8.66 3.96 -21.72
C ARG A 215 -8.39 4.39 -23.16
N ALA A 216 -9.04 5.45 -23.63
CA ALA A 216 -8.83 5.98 -24.97
C ALA A 216 -7.37 6.41 -25.18
N VAL A 217 -6.79 7.12 -24.21
CA VAL A 217 -5.37 7.51 -24.23
C VAL A 217 -4.45 6.30 -24.25
N GLY A 218 -4.77 5.25 -23.46
CA GLY A 218 -3.99 4.01 -23.45
C GLY A 218 -4.06 3.20 -24.75
N TYR A 219 -5.14 3.31 -25.53
CA TYR A 219 -5.24 2.67 -26.84
C TYR A 219 -4.49 3.44 -27.94
N SER A 220 -4.67 4.77 -27.97
CA SER A 220 -3.94 5.65 -28.89
C SER A 220 -4.03 7.09 -28.40
N SER A 221 -2.89 7.66 -28.01
CA SER A 221 -2.79 9.06 -27.58
C SER A 221 -3.17 10.04 -28.70
N LEU A 222 -2.72 9.79 -29.93
CA LEU A 222 -3.03 10.63 -31.09
C LEU A 222 -4.54 10.62 -31.38
N ALA A 223 -5.18 9.45 -31.42
CA ALA A 223 -6.62 9.36 -31.68
C ALA A 223 -7.44 10.00 -30.55
N ALA A 224 -6.99 9.86 -29.29
CA ALA A 224 -7.62 10.51 -28.15
C ALA A 224 -7.55 12.04 -28.27
N GLU A 225 -6.39 12.58 -28.66
CA GLU A 225 -6.19 14.02 -28.87
C GLU A 225 -7.05 14.56 -30.02
N TYR A 226 -7.14 13.85 -31.14
CA TYR A 226 -8.08 14.19 -32.24
C TYR A 226 -9.55 14.15 -31.79
N GLY A 227 -9.89 13.29 -30.84
CA GLY A 227 -11.21 13.21 -30.22
C GLY A 227 -11.49 14.28 -29.15
N GLY A 228 -10.56 15.22 -28.92
CA GLY A 228 -10.70 16.30 -27.93
C GLY A 228 -10.35 15.91 -26.50
N ILE A 229 -9.76 14.72 -26.29
CA ILE A 229 -9.35 14.25 -24.96
C ILE A 229 -7.96 14.79 -24.64
N SER A 230 -7.81 15.42 -23.48
CA SER A 230 -6.49 15.89 -23.01
C SER A 230 -5.62 14.71 -22.56
N VAL A 231 -4.65 14.33 -23.40
CA VAL A 231 -3.68 13.26 -23.12
C VAL A 231 -2.88 13.56 -21.85
N ALA A 232 -2.33 14.78 -21.73
CA ALA A 232 -1.50 15.17 -20.61
C ALA A 232 -2.24 15.10 -19.26
N LYS A 233 -3.49 15.57 -19.22
CA LYS A 233 -4.33 15.50 -18.01
C LYS A 233 -4.59 14.04 -17.61
N ASN A 234 -4.92 13.18 -18.56
CA ASN A 234 -5.21 11.78 -18.31
C ASN A 234 -3.98 10.98 -17.87
N ILE A 235 -2.78 11.29 -18.39
CA ILE A 235 -1.52 10.70 -17.91
C ILE A 235 -1.28 11.09 -16.43
N ILE A 236 -1.40 12.37 -16.09
CA ILE A 236 -1.19 12.84 -14.71
C ILE A 236 -2.22 12.21 -13.77
N LEU A 237 -3.50 12.21 -14.14
CA LEU A 237 -4.57 11.61 -13.32
C LEU A 237 -4.37 10.10 -13.16
N ALA A 238 -4.02 9.38 -14.22
CA ALA A 238 -3.76 7.94 -14.14
C ALA A 238 -2.61 7.63 -13.18
N MET A 239 -1.53 8.41 -13.22
CA MET A 239 -0.40 8.28 -12.29
C MET A 239 -0.79 8.62 -10.86
N MET A 240 -1.51 9.72 -10.63
CA MET A 240 -1.99 10.10 -9.30
C MET A 240 -2.90 9.05 -8.68
N ILE A 241 -3.86 8.52 -9.44
CA ILE A 241 -4.79 7.49 -8.96
C ILE A 241 -4.05 6.17 -8.70
N SER A 242 -3.12 5.79 -9.59
CA SER A 242 -2.22 4.65 -9.37
C SER A 242 -1.41 4.80 -8.08
N GLY A 243 -0.82 5.97 -7.86
CA GLY A 243 -0.10 6.31 -6.64
C GLY A 243 -0.97 6.29 -5.40
N ALA A 244 -2.23 6.73 -5.49
CA ALA A 244 -3.18 6.65 -4.38
C ALA A 244 -3.38 5.19 -3.93
N PHE A 245 -3.56 4.27 -4.87
CA PHE A 245 -3.73 2.86 -4.55
C PHE A 245 -2.46 2.24 -3.97
N ALA A 246 -1.28 2.59 -4.48
CA ALA A 246 -0.02 2.17 -3.89
C ALA A 246 0.15 2.71 -2.46
N GLY A 247 -0.17 3.98 -2.21
CA GLY A 247 -0.11 4.59 -0.88
C GLY A 247 -1.01 3.91 0.16
N LEU A 248 -2.16 3.37 -0.26
CA LEU A 248 -3.10 2.66 0.61
C LEU A 248 -2.55 1.36 1.21
N VAL A 249 -1.45 0.81 0.68
CA VAL A 249 -0.73 -0.32 1.31
C VAL A 249 -0.34 0.00 2.75
N GLY A 250 -0.02 1.27 3.04
CA GLY A 250 0.32 1.73 4.38
C GLY A 250 -0.80 1.51 5.41
N THR A 251 -2.06 1.39 4.98
CA THR A 251 -3.18 1.09 5.88
C THR A 251 -3.04 -0.30 6.50
N ASN A 252 -2.63 -1.30 5.73
CA ASN A 252 -2.44 -2.66 6.26
C ASN A 252 -1.17 -2.77 7.11
N GLU A 253 -0.04 -2.30 6.58
CA GLU A 253 1.28 -2.47 7.21
C GLU A 253 1.47 -1.59 8.45
N VAL A 254 1.10 -0.31 8.37
CA VAL A 254 1.27 0.63 9.48
C VAL A 254 0.07 0.56 10.42
N MET A 255 -1.13 0.87 9.92
CA MET A 255 -2.30 1.03 10.80
C MET A 255 -2.83 -0.32 11.31
N GLY A 256 -2.63 -1.42 10.57
CA GLY A 256 -3.17 -2.73 10.91
C GLY A 256 -2.22 -3.64 11.70
N TYR A 257 -0.90 -3.46 11.53
CA TYR A 257 0.09 -4.40 12.07
C TYR A 257 1.19 -3.75 12.91
N LYS A 258 2.07 -2.93 12.29
CA LYS A 258 3.30 -2.45 12.95
C LYS A 258 3.04 -1.30 13.92
N TYR A 259 1.99 -0.51 13.69
CA TYR A 259 1.63 0.71 14.42
C TYR A 259 2.73 1.79 14.45
N ARG A 260 3.78 1.62 13.65
CA ARG A 260 4.91 2.53 13.48
C ARG A 260 5.48 2.37 12.09
N TRP A 261 6.11 3.41 11.57
CA TRP A 261 6.80 3.34 10.28
C TRP A 261 8.26 3.01 10.46
N ARG A 262 8.72 2.11 9.59
CA ARG A 262 10.13 1.79 9.38
C ARG A 262 10.32 1.55 7.87
N PRO A 263 11.24 2.28 7.22
CA PRO A 263 11.61 2.06 5.83
C PRO A 263 12.39 0.76 5.64
#